data_AF-V5GFK5-F1
#
_entry.id   AF-V5GFK5-F1
#
_cell.length_a   1.000
_cell.length_b   1.000
_cell.length_c   1.000
_cell.angle_alpha   90.00
_cell.angle_beta   90.00
_cell.angle_gamma   90.00
#
_symmetry.space_group_name_H-M   'P 1'
#
loop_
_entity.id
_entity.type
_entity.pdbx_description
1 polymer ?
#
loop_
_entity_poly.entity_id
_entity_poly.type
_entity_poly.pdbx_seq_one_letter_code
_entity_poly.pdbx_strand_id
1 'polypeptide(L)'
;EILKIQPDDIIKKIHLIKDRANRKISFEIDKGMFIKDVLENCAQPDLNFKPKKLVVDYSSPNIAKPFHFGHLRSTIIGNFISNLNLFLRNKVTRLNYLGDWGTQFGLIKVGVQDLRYTSEDIQKDPVKLLYQCYVHANKLAEN
;
A
#
# COMPACT_ATOMS: atom_id res chain seq x y z
N GLU A 1 -33.26 30.29 7.99
CA GLU A 1 -33.94 28.97 8.00
C GLU A 1 -33.06 27.78 8.43
N ILE A 2 -31.74 27.92 8.65
CA ILE A 2 -30.82 26.78 8.88
C ILE A 2 -30.85 26.12 10.30
N LEU A 3 -31.57 26.64 11.30
CA LEU A 3 -31.40 26.15 12.68
C LEU A 3 -32.72 25.81 13.37
N LYS A 4 -33.32 24.69 12.96
CA LYS A 4 -34.28 23.93 13.77
C LYS A 4 -33.78 22.51 14.07
N ILE A 5 -32.46 22.30 14.04
CA ILE A 5 -31.90 21.03 14.53
C ILE A 5 -32.09 21.08 16.05
N GLN A 6 -32.88 20.14 16.57
CA GLN A 6 -33.12 20.01 18.00
C GLN A 6 -32.20 18.93 18.54
N PRO A 7 -31.74 19.05 19.80
CA PRO A 7 -31.17 17.93 20.52
C PRO A 7 -32.08 16.69 20.46
N ASP A 8 -31.47 15.53 20.38
CA ASP A 8 -32.12 14.22 20.38
C ASP A 8 -31.33 13.24 21.26
N ASP A 9 -31.62 11.95 21.15
CA ASP A 9 -30.99 10.90 21.95
C ASP A 9 -29.47 10.77 21.68
N ILE A 10 -29.00 11.27 20.53
CA ILE A 10 -27.59 11.23 20.10
C ILE A 10 -26.91 12.57 20.36
N ILE A 11 -27.57 13.66 19.98
CA ILE A 11 -27.07 15.03 20.04
C ILE A 11 -27.62 15.67 21.32
N LYS A 12 -26.77 15.79 22.33
CA LYS A 12 -27.12 16.38 23.62
C LYS A 12 -27.27 17.89 23.56
N LYS A 13 -26.37 18.58 22.83
CA LYS A 13 -26.38 20.04 22.71
C LYS A 13 -25.84 20.50 21.36
N ILE A 14 -26.30 21.68 20.94
CA ILE A 14 -25.88 22.33 19.70
C ILE A 14 -25.42 23.74 20.05
N HIS A 15 -24.18 24.06 19.71
CA HIS A 15 -23.57 25.36 19.97
C HIS A 15 -23.34 26.11 18.67
N LEU A 16 -23.89 27.33 18.58
CA LEU A 16 -23.60 28.28 17.53
C LEU A 16 -22.44 29.17 17.95
N ILE A 17 -21.28 28.94 17.36
CA ILE A 17 -20.10 29.75 17.59
C ILE A 17 -20.07 30.81 16.50
N LYS A 18 -20.39 32.05 16.87
CA LYS A 18 -20.29 33.22 15.99
C LYS A 18 -19.00 33.96 16.32
N ASP A 19 -18.08 34.01 15.37
CA ASP A 19 -16.93 34.92 15.37
C ASP A 19 -17.11 35.96 14.25
N ARG A 20 -16.40 37.10 14.33
CA ARG A 20 -16.55 38.27 13.44
C ARG A 20 -16.50 37.93 11.95
N ALA A 21 -15.84 36.82 11.58
CA ALA A 21 -15.73 36.34 10.20
C ALA A 21 -16.31 34.93 9.94
N ASN A 22 -16.68 34.15 10.98
CA ASN A 22 -17.04 32.74 10.81
C ASN A 22 -18.25 32.33 11.66
N ARG A 23 -19.12 31.49 11.09
CA ARG A 23 -20.20 30.81 11.81
C ARG A 23 -19.90 29.32 11.85
N LYS A 24 -19.67 28.76 13.04
CA LYS A 24 -19.51 27.32 13.25
C LYS A 24 -20.69 26.77 14.03
N ILE A 25 -21.06 25.53 13.73
CA ILE A 25 -22.02 24.74 14.51
C ILE A 25 -21.24 23.60 15.13
N SER A 26 -21.30 23.46 16.45
CA SER A 26 -20.69 22.37 17.20
C SER A 26 -21.77 21.50 17.83
N PHE A 27 -21.62 20.19 17.73
CA PHE A 27 -22.54 19.20 18.29
C PHE A 27 -21.87 18.50 19.47
N GLU A 28 -22.52 18.50 20.63
CA GLU A 28 -22.12 17.69 21.78
C GLU A 28 -22.88 16.36 21.70
N ILE A 29 -22.15 15.27 21.55
CA ILE A 29 -22.69 13.90 21.45
C ILE A 29 -22.84 13.31 22.86
N ASP A 30 -23.90 12.53 23.08
CA ASP A 30 -24.04 11.76 24.33
C ASP A 30 -22.96 10.67 24.43
N LYS A 31 -22.05 10.86 25.39
CA LYS A 31 -20.94 9.92 25.64
C LYS A 31 -21.40 8.60 26.23
N GLY A 32 -22.47 8.59 27.03
CA GLY A 32 -22.97 7.38 27.67
C GLY A 32 -23.54 6.41 26.63
N MET A 33 -24.28 6.95 25.65
CA MET A 33 -24.76 6.18 24.51
C MET A 33 -23.59 5.64 23.67
N PHE A 34 -22.57 6.48 23.39
CA PHE A 34 -21.38 6.04 22.66
C PHE A 34 -20.61 4.93 23.39
N ILE A 35 -20.39 5.07 24.69
CA ILE A 35 -19.70 4.04 25.49
C ILE A 35 -20.48 2.73 25.48
N LYS A 36 -21.80 2.79 25.68
CA LYS A 36 -22.67 1.62 25.64
C LYS A 36 -22.59 0.92 24.28
N ASP A 37 -22.71 1.67 23.19
CA ASP A 37 -22.62 1.14 21.83
C ASP A 37 -21.26 0.49 21.56
N VAL A 38 -20.16 1.15 21.95
CA VAL A 38 -18.82 0.56 21.82
C VAL A 38 -18.70 -0.72 22.66
N LEU A 39 -19.21 -0.77 23.89
CA LEU A 39 -19.12 -1.98 24.72
C LEU A 39 -19.98 -3.13 24.19
N GLU A 40 -21.17 -2.85 23.65
CA GLU A 40 -22.13 -3.85 23.17
C GLU A 40 -21.84 -4.30 21.73
N ASN A 41 -21.35 -3.39 20.87
CA ASN A 41 -21.19 -3.60 19.43
C ASN A 41 -19.72 -3.59 18.95
N CYS A 42 -18.75 -3.73 19.88
CA CYS A 42 -17.30 -3.64 19.63
C CYS A 42 -16.72 -4.65 18.62
N ALA A 43 -17.48 -5.68 18.22
CA ALA A 43 -16.91 -6.81 17.50
C ALA A 43 -16.48 -6.43 16.07
N GLN A 44 -17.33 -5.73 15.31
CA GLN A 44 -17.04 -5.32 13.93
C GLN A 44 -17.90 -4.11 13.53
N PRO A 45 -17.33 -3.09 12.84
CA PRO A 45 -18.14 -2.02 12.28
C PRO A 45 -19.13 -2.58 11.25
N ASP A 46 -20.33 -2.00 11.18
CA ASP A 46 -21.25 -2.30 10.08
C ASP A 46 -20.69 -1.75 8.76
N LEU A 47 -20.11 -2.65 7.98
CA LEU A 47 -19.57 -2.34 6.66
C LEU A 47 -20.67 -2.47 5.63
N ASN A 48 -21.51 -1.43 5.54
CA ASN A 48 -22.61 -1.34 4.59
C ASN A 48 -22.12 -0.94 3.17
N PHE A 49 -21.06 -1.61 2.71
CA PHE A 49 -20.45 -1.41 1.40
C PHE A 49 -20.73 -2.62 0.51
N LYS A 50 -21.03 -2.37 -0.77
CA LYS A 50 -21.11 -3.43 -1.78
C LYS A 50 -19.69 -3.91 -2.13
N PRO A 51 -19.34 -5.19 -1.89
CA PRO A 51 -18.02 -5.73 -2.20
C PRO A 51 -17.60 -5.51 -3.65
N LYS A 52 -16.35 -5.11 -3.85
CA LYS A 52 -15.73 -4.93 -5.17
C LYS A 52 -14.60 -5.93 -5.39
N LYS A 53 -14.22 -6.10 -6.66
CA LYS A 53 -13.00 -6.82 -7.07
C LYS A 53 -11.91 -5.79 -7.32
N LEU A 54 -10.77 -5.93 -6.67
CA LEU A 54 -9.61 -5.05 -6.83
C LEU A 54 -8.38 -5.86 -7.19
N VAL A 55 -7.52 -5.27 -8.01
CA VAL A 55 -6.14 -5.71 -8.21
C VAL A 55 -5.25 -4.63 -7.60
N VAL A 56 -4.33 -5.04 -6.74
CA VAL A 56 -3.34 -4.15 -6.14
C VAL A 56 -1.96 -4.64 -6.58
N ASP A 57 -1.32 -3.88 -7.46
CA ASP A 57 0.05 -4.12 -7.87
C ASP A 57 1.01 -3.35 -6.96
N TYR A 58 1.98 -4.05 -6.38
CA TYR A 58 2.94 -3.47 -5.47
C TYR A 58 4.21 -4.32 -5.37
N SER A 59 5.24 -3.76 -4.72
CA SER A 59 6.62 -4.29 -4.71
C SER A 59 7.29 -4.12 -6.08
N SER A 60 6.84 -4.87 -7.08
CA SER A 60 7.22 -4.81 -8.50
C SER A 60 8.71 -4.48 -8.74
N PRO A 61 9.66 -5.20 -8.09
CA PRO A 61 11.07 -4.92 -8.23
C PRO A 61 11.59 -5.32 -9.62
N ASN A 62 12.69 -4.71 -10.02
CA ASN A 62 13.49 -5.20 -11.14
C ASN A 62 14.40 -6.34 -10.66
N ILE A 63 14.23 -7.55 -11.22
CA ILE A 63 14.97 -8.76 -10.80
C ILE A 63 16.49 -8.60 -11.00
N ALA A 64 16.91 -7.74 -11.93
CA ALA A 64 18.33 -7.47 -12.19
C ALA A 64 19.00 -6.60 -11.10
N LYS A 65 18.22 -6.01 -10.19
CA LYS A 65 18.73 -5.10 -9.16
C LYS A 65 18.38 -5.60 -7.75
N PRO A 66 19.28 -5.47 -6.77
CA PRO A 66 18.99 -5.81 -5.39
C PRO A 66 17.77 -5.06 -4.86
N PHE A 67 17.02 -5.72 -3.97
CA PHE A 67 15.92 -5.09 -3.27
C PHE A 67 16.43 -3.96 -2.36
N HIS A 68 15.82 -2.78 -2.43
CA HIS A 68 16.24 -1.60 -1.66
C HIS A 68 15.02 -0.86 -1.09
N PHE A 69 15.26 0.18 -0.29
CA PHE A 69 14.21 0.91 0.44
C PHE A 69 13.09 1.46 -0.46
N GLY A 70 13.39 1.77 -1.73
CA GLY A 70 12.40 2.19 -2.71
C GLY A 70 11.33 1.12 -2.97
N HIS A 71 11.76 -0.14 -3.16
CA HIS A 71 10.85 -1.28 -3.32
C HIS A 71 10.14 -1.63 -2.00
N LEU A 72 10.81 -1.46 -0.86
CA LEU A 72 10.22 -1.69 0.47
C LEU A 72 9.00 -0.79 0.71
N ARG A 73 9.08 0.49 0.36
CA ARG A 73 7.97 1.44 0.49
C ARG A 73 6.72 0.96 -0.25
N SER A 74 6.86 0.60 -1.53
CA SER A 74 5.76 0.05 -2.33
C SER A 74 5.22 -1.23 -1.69
N THR A 75 6.11 -2.10 -1.22
CA THR A 75 5.77 -3.38 -0.58
C THR A 75 4.87 -3.19 0.64
N ILE A 76 5.24 -2.30 1.56
CA ILE A 76 4.49 -2.04 2.79
C ILE A 76 3.14 -1.39 2.48
N ILE A 77 3.13 -0.33 1.65
CA ILE A 77 1.92 0.43 1.35
C ILE A 77 0.91 -0.45 0.60
N GLY A 78 1.36 -1.20 -0.42
CA GLY A 78 0.48 -2.09 -1.18
C GLY A 78 -0.10 -3.22 -0.34
N ASN A 79 0.71 -3.78 0.58
CA ASN A 79 0.21 -4.78 1.53
C ASN A 79 -0.82 -4.19 2.49
N PHE A 80 -0.58 -2.99 3.04
CA PHE A 80 -1.53 -2.29 3.89
C PHE A 80 -2.86 -2.02 3.16
N ILE A 81 -2.82 -1.46 1.95
CA ILE A 81 -4.01 -1.20 1.13
C ILE A 81 -4.77 -2.49 0.84
N SER A 82 -4.06 -3.58 0.55
CA SER A 82 -4.67 -4.89 0.32
C SER A 82 -5.37 -5.41 1.58
N ASN A 83 -4.74 -5.30 2.74
CA ASN A 83 -5.32 -5.74 4.01
C ASN A 83 -6.53 -4.89 4.42
N LEU A 84 -6.46 -3.58 4.22
CA LEU A 84 -7.58 -2.67 4.44
C LEU A 84 -8.77 -3.04 3.55
N ASN A 85 -8.53 -3.36 2.27
CA ASN A 85 -9.61 -3.75 1.36
C ASN A 85 -10.21 -5.12 1.70
N LEU A 86 -9.39 -6.08 2.16
CA LEU A 86 -9.90 -7.35 2.69
C LEU A 86 -10.77 -7.14 3.92
N PHE A 87 -10.36 -6.25 4.84
CA PHE A 87 -11.17 -5.86 5.98
C PHE A 87 -12.52 -5.25 5.55
N LEU A 88 -12.51 -4.40 4.51
CA LEU A 88 -13.70 -3.83 3.87
C LEU A 88 -14.51 -4.84 3.02
N ARG A 89 -14.24 -6.15 3.14
CA ARG A 89 -14.93 -7.26 2.44
C ARG A 89 -14.75 -7.28 0.92
N ASN A 90 -13.78 -6.55 0.38
CA ASN A 90 -13.48 -6.60 -1.04
C ASN A 90 -12.70 -7.87 -1.41
N LYS A 91 -12.86 -8.36 -2.65
CA LYS A 91 -12.03 -9.41 -3.22
C LYS A 91 -10.76 -8.78 -3.79
N VAL A 92 -9.63 -9.01 -3.13
CA VAL A 92 -8.33 -8.44 -3.52
C VAL A 92 -7.44 -9.47 -4.20
N THR A 93 -6.94 -9.14 -5.38
CA THR A 93 -5.84 -9.85 -6.04
C THR A 93 -4.57 -9.02 -5.85
N ARG A 94 -3.57 -9.60 -5.17
CA ARG A 94 -2.26 -8.97 -4.99
C ARG A 94 -1.38 -9.37 -6.17
N LEU A 95 -0.84 -8.38 -6.87
CA LEU A 95 0.04 -8.59 -8.01
C LEU A 95 1.44 -8.11 -7.65
N ASN A 96 2.45 -8.84 -8.12
CA ASN A 96 3.83 -8.40 -8.12
C ASN A 96 4.29 -8.38 -9.58
N TYR A 97 4.14 -7.22 -10.23
CA TYR A 97 4.47 -7.06 -11.65
C TYR A 97 5.99 -6.86 -11.82
N LEU A 98 6.72 -7.97 -11.81
CA LEU A 98 8.18 -7.96 -11.85
C LEU A 98 8.70 -7.20 -13.07
N GLY A 99 9.78 -6.43 -12.88
CA GLY A 99 10.52 -5.79 -13.98
C GLY A 99 11.39 -6.80 -14.72
N ASP A 100 10.79 -7.85 -15.27
CA ASP A 100 11.45 -9.02 -15.85
C ASP A 100 11.61 -8.96 -17.38
N TRP A 101 11.28 -7.81 -17.97
CA TRP A 101 11.44 -7.56 -19.39
C TRP A 101 12.17 -6.25 -19.66
N GLY A 102 13.18 -6.28 -20.53
CA GLY A 102 13.93 -5.09 -20.96
C GLY A 102 15.41 -5.35 -21.25
N THR A 103 16.13 -4.30 -21.66
CA THR A 103 17.55 -4.36 -22.05
C THR A 103 18.47 -4.87 -20.95
N GLN A 104 18.07 -4.71 -19.68
CA GLN A 104 18.79 -5.24 -18.51
C GLN A 104 19.05 -6.76 -18.60
N PHE A 105 18.16 -7.54 -19.22
CA PHE A 105 18.36 -8.99 -19.41
C PHE A 105 19.42 -9.30 -20.46
N GLY A 106 19.51 -8.48 -21.51
CA GLY A 106 20.60 -8.55 -22.48
C GLY A 106 21.95 -8.28 -21.82
N LEU A 107 22.04 -7.26 -20.97
CA LEU A 107 23.25 -6.93 -20.22
C LEU A 107 23.64 -8.06 -19.25
N ILE A 108 22.69 -8.64 -18.53
CA ILE A 108 22.95 -9.82 -17.69
C ILE A 108 23.54 -10.96 -18.53
N LYS A 109 22.95 -11.28 -19.68
CA LYS A 109 23.44 -12.35 -20.57
C LYS A 109 24.89 -12.10 -21.00
N VAL A 110 25.21 -10.88 -21.43
CA VAL A 110 26.59 -10.50 -21.79
C VAL A 110 27.53 -10.66 -20.60
N GLY A 111 27.12 -10.19 -19.41
CA GLY A 111 27.93 -10.32 -18.19
C GLY A 111 28.17 -11.78 -17.77
N VAL A 112 27.19 -12.65 -17.89
CA VAL A 112 27.34 -14.10 -17.62
C VAL A 112 28.36 -14.73 -18.58
N GLN A 113 28.30 -14.37 -19.87
CA GLN A 113 29.23 -14.88 -20.88
C GLN A 113 30.66 -14.39 -20.65
N ASP A 114 30.85 -13.11 -20.35
CA ASP A 114 32.17 -12.51 -20.18
C ASP A 114 32.86 -12.97 -18.88
N LEU A 115 32.11 -13.04 -17.78
CA LEU A 115 32.59 -13.55 -16.48
C LEU A 115 32.68 -15.07 -16.42
N ARG A 116 32.21 -15.79 -17.47
CA ARG A 116 32.23 -17.25 -17.61
C ARG A 116 31.55 -17.99 -16.45
N TYR A 117 30.49 -17.40 -15.88
CA TYR A 117 29.73 -18.09 -14.84
C TYR A 117 28.96 -19.27 -15.41
N THR A 118 29.07 -20.41 -14.73
CA THR A 118 28.29 -21.60 -15.04
C THR A 118 26.90 -21.53 -14.42
N SER A 119 26.01 -22.42 -14.83
CA SER A 119 24.67 -22.51 -14.21
C SER A 119 24.77 -22.92 -12.74
N GLU A 120 25.73 -23.79 -12.41
CA GLU A 120 26.04 -24.23 -11.06
C GLU A 120 26.55 -23.09 -10.18
N ASP A 121 27.32 -22.16 -10.73
CA ASP A 121 27.76 -20.97 -10.00
C ASP A 121 26.57 -20.07 -9.67
N ILE A 122 25.77 -19.74 -10.69
CA ILE A 122 24.59 -18.86 -10.54
C ILE A 122 23.62 -19.43 -9.51
N GLN A 123 23.37 -20.74 -9.51
CA GLN A 123 22.44 -21.37 -8.57
C GLN A 123 22.84 -21.20 -7.09
N LYS A 124 24.13 -21.01 -6.77
CA LYS A 124 24.59 -20.81 -5.38
C LYS A 124 24.11 -19.48 -4.80
N ASP A 125 24.12 -18.42 -5.60
CA ASP A 125 23.66 -17.08 -5.19
C ASP A 125 23.14 -16.28 -6.41
N PRO A 126 21.92 -16.59 -6.89
CA PRO A 126 21.45 -16.09 -8.18
C PRO A 126 21.34 -14.56 -8.23
N VAL A 127 20.77 -13.95 -7.18
CA VAL A 127 20.53 -12.50 -7.17
C VAL A 127 21.85 -11.74 -7.17
N LYS A 128 22.81 -12.16 -6.34
CA LYS A 128 24.10 -11.49 -6.25
C LYS A 128 24.91 -11.66 -7.53
N LEU A 129 24.99 -12.88 -8.07
CA LEU A 129 25.79 -13.16 -9.27
C LEU A 129 25.20 -12.50 -10.52
N LEU A 130 23.88 -12.54 -10.68
CA LEU A 130 23.24 -11.84 -11.81
C LEU A 130 23.37 -10.32 -11.68
N TYR A 131 23.35 -9.76 -10.46
CA TYR A 131 23.65 -8.36 -10.25
C TYR A 131 25.11 -8.02 -10.60
N GLN A 132 26.07 -8.86 -10.23
CA GLN A 132 27.47 -8.67 -10.63
C GLN A 132 27.64 -8.69 -12.15
N CYS A 133 26.98 -9.63 -12.85
CA CYS A 133 26.95 -9.68 -14.31
C CYS A 133 26.37 -8.40 -14.90
N TYR A 134 25.25 -7.93 -14.35
CA TYR A 134 24.62 -6.68 -14.77
C TYR A 134 25.59 -5.49 -14.60
N VAL A 135 26.20 -5.32 -13.42
CA VAL A 135 27.14 -4.21 -13.16
C VAL A 135 28.35 -4.28 -14.08
N HIS A 136 28.91 -5.47 -14.31
CA HIS A 136 30.02 -5.70 -15.21
C HIS A 136 29.69 -5.29 -16.65
N ALA A 137 28.58 -5.79 -17.19
CA ALA A 137 28.15 -5.49 -18.55
C ALA A 137 27.79 -4.01 -18.75
N ASN A 138 27.23 -3.33 -17.74
CA ASN A 138 26.98 -1.88 -17.83
C ASN A 138 28.31 -1.12 -17.97
N LYS A 139 29.33 -1.47 -17.18
CA LYS A 139 30.66 -0.84 -17.30
C LYS A 139 31.30 -1.08 -18.66
N LEU A 140 31.13 -2.28 -19.23
CA LEU A 140 31.61 -2.57 -20.59
C LEU A 140 30.90 -1.70 -21.64
N ALA A 141 29.62 -1.43 -21.47
CA ALA A 141 28.83 -0.61 -22.41
C ALA A 141 29.08 0.90 -22.28
N GLU A 142 29.67 1.36 -21.18
CA GLU A 142 30.05 2.76 -20.94
C GLU A 142 31.41 3.13 -21.56
N ASN A 143 32.24 2.14 -21.92
CA ASN A 143 33.53 2.31 -22.61
C ASN A 143 33.39 2.13 -24.12
#